data_AF-A0A101HRQ1-F1
#
_entry.id   AF-A0A101HRQ1-F1
#
_cell.length_a   1.000
_cell.length_b   1.000
_cell.length_c   1.000
_cell.angle_alpha   90.00
_cell.angle_beta   90.00
_cell.angle_gamma   90.00
#
_symmetry.space_group_name_H-M   'P 1'
#
loop_
_entity.id
_entity.type
_entity.pdbx_description
1 polymer ?
#
loop_
_entity_poly.entity_id
_entity_poly.type
_entity_poly.pdbx_seq_one_letter_code
_entity_poly.pdbx_strand_id
1 'polypeptide(L)'
;MSNIILQPVDRNFPGAGSMGRDNLFYGLVEFIHILRHLGVRVSVAEARDAIDALSRVDLLARGQVKTALRAMLVKNHYDRKVFDLAFDAFFTAPEIRRERLEQRKERKGN
;
A
#
# COMPACT_ATOMS: atom_id res chain seq x y z
N MET A 1 -12.80 -3.11 -28.16
CA MET A 1 -13.36 -3.07 -26.80
C MET A 1 -12.91 -4.34 -26.10
N SER A 2 -11.78 -4.31 -25.39
CA SER A 2 -11.22 -5.51 -24.74
C SER A 2 -11.61 -5.50 -23.27
N ASN A 3 -12.52 -6.41 -22.92
CA ASN A 3 -13.00 -6.62 -21.56
C ASN A 3 -11.97 -7.50 -20.81
N ILE A 4 -11.14 -6.89 -19.97
CA ILE A 4 -10.18 -7.63 -19.13
C ILE A 4 -10.96 -8.17 -17.93
N ILE A 5 -11.23 -9.48 -17.96
CA ILE A 5 -11.78 -10.25 -16.85
C ILE A 5 -10.80 -10.15 -15.67
N LEU A 6 -11.27 -9.54 -14.58
CA LEU A 6 -10.63 -9.63 -13.26
C LEU A 6 -10.55 -11.10 -12.84
N GLN A 7 -9.36 -11.66 -12.83
CA GLN A 7 -9.09 -12.90 -12.10
C GLN A 7 -9.09 -12.56 -10.60
N PRO A 8 -9.81 -13.31 -9.74
CA PRO A 8 -9.70 -13.16 -8.30
C PRO A 8 -8.28 -13.54 -7.87
N VAL A 9 -7.57 -12.62 -7.24
CA VAL A 9 -6.27 -12.90 -6.63
C VAL A 9 -6.49 -13.91 -5.51
N ASP A 10 -6.09 -15.16 -5.75
CA ASP A 10 -6.11 -16.22 -4.75
C ASP A 10 -5.29 -15.79 -3.53
N ARG A 11 -5.94 -15.71 -2.36
CA ARG A 11 -5.36 -15.22 -1.10
C ARG A 11 -4.63 -16.32 -0.32
N ASN A 12 -4.33 -17.48 -0.91
CA ASN A 12 -3.70 -18.58 -0.20
C ASN A 12 -2.31 -18.92 -0.75
N PHE A 13 -1.28 -18.29 -0.19
CA PHE A 13 0.12 -18.65 -0.47
C PHE A 13 0.66 -19.58 0.64
N PRO A 14 1.03 -20.83 0.32
CA PRO A 14 1.67 -21.74 1.26
C PRO A 14 3.14 -21.34 1.44
N GLY A 15 3.50 -20.80 2.61
CA GLY A 15 4.86 -20.37 2.91
C GLY A 15 5.05 -19.84 4.33
N ALA A 16 4.68 -20.62 5.33
CA ALA A 16 4.79 -20.26 6.75
C ALA A 16 6.24 -20.39 7.31
N GLY A 17 7.27 -19.89 6.61
CA GLY A 17 8.68 -20.14 6.95
C GLY A 17 9.63 -18.92 7.07
N SER A 18 9.18 -17.70 6.77
CA SER A 18 10.04 -16.51 6.56
C SER A 18 9.34 -15.19 6.92
N MET A 19 8.55 -15.21 8.00
CA MET A 19 7.41 -14.35 8.36
C MET A 19 7.60 -12.80 8.36
N GLY A 20 8.78 -12.25 8.14
CA GLY A 20 9.03 -10.80 8.19
C GLY A 20 9.22 -10.12 6.83
N ARG A 21 10.13 -10.65 6.01
CA ARG A 21 10.50 -10.03 4.71
C ARG A 21 9.44 -10.27 3.66
N ASP A 22 8.94 -11.49 3.56
CA ASP A 22 8.00 -11.85 2.50
C ASP A 22 6.70 -11.06 2.66
N ASN A 23 6.22 -10.89 3.91
CA ASN A 23 5.04 -10.07 4.20
C ASN A 23 5.22 -8.59 3.79
N LEU A 24 6.44 -8.05 3.90
CA LEU A 24 6.75 -6.68 3.44
C LEU A 24 6.76 -6.59 1.91
N PHE A 25 7.37 -7.56 1.23
CA PHE A 25 7.37 -7.61 -0.25
C PHE A 25 5.95 -7.75 -0.80
N TYR A 26 5.14 -8.64 -0.22
CA TYR A 26 3.72 -8.78 -0.58
C TYR A 26 2.95 -7.50 -0.32
N GLY A 27 3.12 -6.88 0.86
CA GLY A 27 2.47 -5.62 1.19
C GLY A 27 2.87 -4.47 0.26
N LEU A 28 4.14 -4.39 -0.15
CA LEU A 28 4.60 -3.39 -1.11
C LEU A 28 3.99 -3.62 -2.51
N VAL A 29 3.97 -4.86 -2.99
CA VAL A 29 3.38 -5.21 -4.29
C VAL A 29 1.90 -4.87 -4.30
N GLU A 30 1.15 -5.25 -3.26
CA GLU A 30 -0.27 -4.91 -3.12
C GLU A 30 -0.48 -3.39 -3.09
N PHE A 31 0.34 -2.67 -2.34
CA PHE A 31 0.29 -1.21 -2.29
C PHE A 31 0.56 -0.56 -3.67
N ILE A 32 1.54 -1.07 -4.43
CA ILE A 32 1.82 -0.60 -5.80
C ILE A 32 0.62 -0.87 -6.72
N HIS A 33 -0.05 -2.02 -6.57
CA HIS A 33 -1.29 -2.29 -7.32
C HIS A 33 -2.39 -1.29 -7.01
N ILE A 34 -2.58 -0.92 -5.74
CA ILE A 34 -3.53 0.11 -5.33
C ILE A 34 -3.17 1.46 -5.96
N LEU A 35 -1.90 1.87 -5.91
CA LEU A 35 -1.45 3.12 -6.53
C LEU A 35 -1.75 3.15 -8.03
N ARG A 36 -1.44 2.07 -8.74
CA ARG A 36 -1.74 1.95 -10.18
C ARG A 36 -3.25 2.01 -10.46
N HIS A 37 -4.06 1.39 -9.62
CA HIS A 37 -5.52 1.44 -9.73
C HIS A 37 -6.07 2.86 -9.51
N LEU A 38 -5.44 3.64 -8.62
CA LEU A 38 -5.77 5.04 -8.36
C LEU A 38 -5.18 6.02 -9.40
N GLY A 39 -4.53 5.51 -10.45
CA GLY A 39 -3.97 6.31 -11.54
C GLY A 39 -2.52 6.76 -11.35
N VAL A 40 -1.87 6.39 -10.24
CA VAL A 40 -0.45 6.69 -9.99
C VAL A 40 0.41 5.68 -10.76
N ARG A 41 1.17 6.17 -11.73
CA ARG A 41 2.03 5.31 -12.56
C ARG A 41 3.31 4.95 -11.82
N VAL A 42 3.46 3.66 -11.51
CA VAL A 42 4.67 3.11 -10.89
C VAL A 42 5.34 2.11 -11.84
N SER A 43 6.58 2.39 -12.24
CA SER A 43 7.43 1.51 -13.03
C SER A 43 8.10 0.42 -12.20
N VAL A 44 8.66 -0.59 -12.87
CA VAL A 44 9.43 -1.66 -12.22
C VAL A 44 10.72 -1.13 -11.58
N ALA A 45 11.37 -0.14 -12.19
CA ALA A 45 12.55 0.51 -11.63
C ALA A 45 12.23 1.19 -10.30
N GLU A 46 11.14 1.97 -10.24
CA GLU A 46 10.68 2.62 -9.01
C GLU A 46 10.32 1.60 -7.91
N ALA A 47 9.71 0.48 -8.28
CA ALA A 47 9.41 -0.59 -7.34
C ALA A 47 10.70 -1.21 -6.75
N ARG A 48 11.73 -1.41 -7.58
CA ARG A 48 13.05 -1.86 -7.13
C ARG A 48 13.72 -0.83 -6.21
N ASP A 49 13.70 0.44 -6.59
CA ASP A 49 14.31 1.51 -5.81
C ASP A 49 13.59 1.68 -4.46
N ALA A 50 12.27 1.49 -4.43
CA ALA A 50 11.49 1.46 -3.20
C ALA A 50 11.91 0.33 -2.25
N ILE A 51 12.16 -0.89 -2.78
CA ILE A 51 12.68 -2.01 -1.98
C ILE A 51 14.03 -1.65 -1.37
N ASP A 52 14.94 -1.08 -2.17
CA ASP A 52 16.27 -0.67 -1.68
C ASP A 52 16.15 0.42 -0.62
N ALA A 53 15.30 1.43 -0.84
CA ALA A 53 15.05 2.49 0.13
C ALA A 53 14.47 1.97 1.45
N LEU A 54 13.57 0.98 1.40
CA LEU A 54 13.00 0.35 2.60
C LEU A 54 14.06 -0.40 3.43
N SER A 55 15.13 -0.91 2.80
CA SER A 55 16.23 -1.57 3.52
C SER A 55 17.10 -0.59 4.33
N ARG A 56 16.95 0.72 4.10
CA ARG A 56 17.76 1.79 4.69
C ARG A 56 17.04 2.59 5.79
N VAL A 57 15.79 2.22 6.12
CA VAL A 57 14.97 2.91 7.11
C VAL A 57 14.50 1.97 8.21
N ASP A 58 14.10 2.53 9.35
CA ASP A 58 13.41 1.76 10.38
C ASP A 58 11.97 1.45 9.92
N LEU A 59 11.70 0.16 9.69
CA LEU A 59 10.40 -0.33 9.25
C LEU A 59 9.30 -0.20 10.31
N LEU A 60 9.67 -0.07 11.59
CA LEU A 60 8.72 0.20 12.68
C LEU A 60 8.36 1.69 12.74
N ALA A 61 9.21 2.56 12.20
CA ALA A 61 8.95 3.99 12.10
C ALA A 61 8.10 4.30 10.85
N ARG A 62 6.76 4.26 11.02
CA ARG A 62 5.78 4.56 9.95
C ARG A 62 6.12 5.82 9.12
N GLY A 63 6.59 6.88 9.77
CA GLY A 63 6.96 8.13 9.09
C GLY A 63 8.15 7.99 8.14
N GLN A 64 9.15 7.16 8.50
CA GLN A 64 10.30 6.88 7.64
C GLN A 64 9.89 6.02 6.45
N VAL A 65 9.10 4.97 6.67
CA VAL A 65 8.53 4.13 5.59
C VAL A 65 7.73 4.97 4.60
N LYS A 66 6.82 5.84 5.08
CA LYS A 66 6.04 6.74 4.24
C LYS A 66 6.95 7.64 3.40
N THR A 67 7.99 8.20 4.02
CA THR A 67 8.90 9.13 3.35
C THR A 67 9.74 8.44 2.28
N ALA A 68 10.29 7.26 2.59
CA ALA A 68 11.07 6.45 1.65
C ALA A 68 10.24 6.03 0.43
N LEU A 69 9.05 5.46 0.66
CA LEU A 69 8.16 5.04 -0.42
C LEU A 69 7.68 6.23 -1.26
N ARG A 70 7.33 7.36 -0.62
CA ARG A 70 6.93 8.55 -1.36
C ARG A 70 8.05 9.07 -2.25
N ALA A 71 9.29 9.07 -1.76
CA ALA A 71 10.44 9.55 -2.52
C ALA A 71 10.68 8.71 -3.78
N MET A 72 10.46 7.39 -3.70
CA MET A 72 10.73 6.47 -4.82
C MET A 72 9.55 6.27 -5.77
N LEU A 73 8.31 6.39 -5.29
CA LEU A 73 7.11 6.02 -6.05
C LEU A 73 6.34 7.22 -6.63
N VAL A 74 6.64 8.45 -6.22
CA VAL A 74 5.86 9.65 -6.59
C VAL A 74 6.72 10.66 -7.33
N LYS A 75 6.30 10.99 -8.57
CA LYS A 75 7.03 11.91 -9.46
C LYS A 75 6.43 13.31 -9.57
N ASN A 76 5.19 13.52 -9.12
CA ASN A 76 4.52 14.81 -9.24
C ASN A 76 3.61 15.11 -8.03
N HIS A 77 3.15 16.37 -7.96
CA HIS A 77 2.36 16.86 -6.84
C HIS A 77 0.94 16.26 -6.77
N TYR A 78 0.36 15.88 -7.90
CA TYR A 78 -0.97 15.26 -7.93
C TYR A 78 -0.92 13.86 -7.32
N ASP A 79 0.04 13.04 -7.78
CA ASP A 79 0.28 11.69 -7.29
C ASP A 79 0.65 11.67 -5.81
N ARG A 80 1.28 12.74 -5.31
CA ARG A 80 1.62 12.87 -3.88
C ARG A 80 0.39 12.83 -2.98
N LYS A 81 -0.68 13.54 -3.34
CA LYS A 81 -1.92 13.55 -2.55
C LYS A 81 -2.58 12.17 -2.57
N VAL A 82 -2.63 11.54 -3.74
CA VAL A 82 -3.19 10.19 -3.91
C VAL A 82 -2.39 9.17 -3.10
N PHE A 83 -1.07 9.23 -3.17
CA PHE A 83 -0.16 8.40 -2.41
C PHE A 83 -0.37 8.56 -0.90
N ASP A 84 -0.40 9.79 -0.40
CA ASP A 84 -0.50 10.04 1.05
C ASP A 84 -1.82 9.45 1.61
N LEU A 85 -2.93 9.60 0.89
CA LEU A 85 -4.22 9.00 1.25
C LEU A 85 -4.20 7.46 1.17
N ALA A 86 -3.64 6.91 0.09
CA ALA A 86 -3.54 5.47 -0.10
C ALA A 86 -2.67 4.82 0.99
N PHE A 87 -1.53 5.44 1.31
CA PHE A 87 -0.62 4.98 2.36
C PHE A 87 -1.30 5.00 3.72
N ASP A 88 -2.04 6.07 4.01
CA ASP A 88 -2.78 6.18 5.26
C ASP A 88 -3.89 5.14 5.34
N ALA A 89 -4.62 4.85 4.27
CA ALA A 89 -5.62 3.80 4.27
C ALA A 89 -5.02 2.38 4.39
N PHE A 90 -3.98 2.08 3.62
CA PHE A 90 -3.41 0.73 3.48
C PHE A 90 -2.65 0.29 4.73
N PHE A 91 -1.78 1.15 5.25
CA PHE A 91 -0.92 0.83 6.39
C PHE A 91 -1.57 1.15 7.75
N THR A 92 -2.84 1.56 7.81
CA THR A 92 -3.54 1.78 9.08
C THR A 92 -3.83 0.45 9.76
N ALA A 93 -3.55 0.36 11.06
CA ALA A 93 -3.78 -0.83 11.87
C ALA A 93 -5.25 -1.31 11.78
N PRO A 94 -5.52 -2.63 11.71
CA PRO A 94 -6.88 -3.18 11.58
C PRO A 94 -7.88 -2.68 12.63
N GLU A 95 -7.41 -2.41 13.84
CA GLU A 95 -8.16 -1.97 15.01
C GLU A 95 -8.69 -0.55 14.79
N ILE A 96 -7.79 0.37 14.39
CA ILE A 96 -8.13 1.74 14.00
C ILE A 96 -9.10 1.74 12.79
N ARG A 97 -8.94 0.75 11.89
CA ARG A 97 -9.82 0.59 10.73
C ARG A 97 -11.24 0.18 11.14
N ARG A 98 -11.39 -0.68 12.15
CA ARG A 98 -12.69 -1.13 12.69
C ARG A 98 -13.43 0.01 13.39
N GLU A 99 -12.75 0.73 14.28
CA GLU A 99 -13.34 1.87 15.00
C GLU A 99 -13.85 2.95 14.03
N ARG A 100 -13.08 3.27 12.97
CA ARG A 100 -13.51 4.24 11.93
C ARG A 100 -14.73 3.76 11.14
N LEU A 101 -14.88 2.45 10.93
CA LEU A 101 -16.03 1.88 10.23
C LEU A 101 -17.28 1.89 11.12
N GLU A 102 -17.12 1.64 12.42
CA GLU A 102 -18.19 1.72 13.42
C GLU A 102 -18.71 3.16 13.57
N GLN A 103 -17.81 4.13 13.74
CA GLN A 103 -18.17 5.56 13.80
C GLN A 103 -18.87 6.07 12.52
N ARG A 104 -18.55 5.50 11.35
CA ARG A 104 -19.23 5.81 10.08
C ARG A 104 -20.63 5.22 9.99
N LYS A 105 -20.90 4.09 10.67
CA LYS A 105 -22.24 3.49 10.74
C LYS A 105 -23.15 4.29 11.67
N GLU A 106 -22.64 4.74 12.81
CA GLU A 106 -23.38 5.56 13.77
C GLU A 106 -23.79 6.92 13.18
N ARG A 107 -22.91 7.58 12.42
CA ARG A 107 -23.20 8.87 11.77
C ARG A 107 -24.22 8.82 10.62
N LYS A 108 -24.55 7.64 10.09
CA LYS A 108 -25.57 7.49 9.02
C LYS A 108 -26.92 7.01 9.56
N GLY A 109 -27.02 6.74 10.86
CA GLY A 109 -28.22 6.23 11.53
C GLY A 109 -29.03 7.28 12.30
N ASN A 110 -28.67 8.56 12.21
CA ASN A 110 -29.36 9.70 12.82
C ASN A 110 -29.57 10.80 11.79
#